data_AF-A0A427K9Z3-F1
#
_entry.id   AF-A0A427K9Z3-F1
#
_cell.length_a   1.000
_cell.length_b   1.000
_cell.length_c   1.000
_cell.angle_alpha   90.00
_cell.angle_beta   90.00
_cell.angle_gamma   90.00
#
_symmetry.space_group_name_H-M   'P 1'
#
loop_
_entity.id
_entity.type
_entity.pdbx_description
1 polymer ?
#
loop_
_entity_poly.entity_id
_entity_poly.type
_entity_poly.pdbx_seq_one_letter_code
_entity_poly.pdbx_strand_id
1 'polypeptide(L)'
;MFKYKRIGAILIFLITAYCVWIAIRPTKIVRVDNGAVFVEHLPMTTEGKLNWWLKNKDSIQKKYHIINTPDNFTVIVMNFGGYEKLPTGSRDGSIDDYTCFDDTNGEHNKCVYNSIALVVRGSIDGKAFINIGDKTYIQSSDGRVSLI
;
A
#
# COMPACT_ATOMS: atom_id res chain seq x y z
N MET A 1 43.38 -15.46 7.25
CA MET A 1 42.72 -14.34 6.53
C MET A 1 41.71 -14.72 5.44
N PHE A 2 41.77 -15.92 4.85
CA PHE A 2 40.88 -16.29 3.73
C PHE A 2 39.43 -16.67 4.12
N LYS A 3 39.20 -17.22 5.33
CA LYS A 3 37.87 -17.66 5.78
C LYS A 3 36.88 -16.50 5.95
N TYR A 4 37.29 -15.37 6.54
CA TYR A 4 36.40 -14.22 6.74
C TYR A 4 36.03 -13.50 5.43
N LYS A 5 36.93 -13.47 4.44
CA LYS A 5 36.65 -12.91 3.11
C LYS A 5 35.61 -13.73 2.35
N ARG A 6 35.68 -15.07 2.45
CA ARG A 6 34.67 -15.98 1.85
C ARG A 6 33.32 -15.87 2.54
N ILE A 7 33.29 -15.79 3.87
CA ILE A 7 32.04 -15.58 4.63
C ILE A 7 31.42 -14.23 4.27
N GLY A 8 32.22 -13.16 4.19
CA GLY A 8 31.74 -11.84 3.78
C GLY A 8 31.14 -11.83 2.37
N ALA A 9 31.78 -12.49 1.41
CA ALA A 9 31.25 -12.60 0.04
C ALA A 9 29.92 -13.36 -0.02
N ILE A 10 29.77 -14.43 0.76
CA ILE A 10 28.51 -15.21 0.85
C ILE A 10 27.40 -14.33 1.45
N LEU A 11 27.69 -13.59 2.52
CA LEU A 11 26.72 -12.68 3.13
C LEU A 11 26.25 -11.61 2.15
N ILE A 12 27.17 -10.99 1.40
CA ILE A 12 26.83 -10.00 0.38
C ILE A 12 25.94 -10.62 -0.72
N PHE A 13 26.26 -11.83 -1.17
CA PHE A 13 25.45 -12.54 -2.16
C PHE A 13 24.03 -12.83 -1.65
N LEU A 14 23.89 -13.28 -0.39
CA LEU A 14 22.58 -13.54 0.20
C LEU A 14 21.76 -12.26 0.37
N ILE A 15 22.37 -11.16 0.81
CA ILE A 15 21.71 -9.86 0.95
C ILE A 15 21.25 -9.34 -0.41
N THR A 16 22.11 -9.40 -1.43
CA THR A 16 21.75 -8.96 -2.79
C THR A 16 20.64 -9.79 -3.39
N ALA A 17 20.69 -11.12 -3.26
CA ALA A 17 19.61 -12.01 -3.69
C ALA A 17 18.28 -11.69 -2.99
N TYR A 18 18.33 -11.42 -1.68
CA TYR A 18 17.15 -11.04 -0.91
C TYR A 18 16.57 -9.68 -1.35
N CYS A 19 17.41 -8.67 -1.57
CA CYS A 19 16.98 -7.38 -2.09
C CYS A 19 16.34 -7.50 -3.48
N VAL A 20 16.93 -8.30 -4.36
CA VAL A 20 16.39 -8.57 -5.71
C VAL A 20 15.04 -9.28 -5.62
N TRP A 21 14.91 -10.28 -4.76
CA TRP A 21 13.63 -10.94 -4.50
C TRP A 21 12.55 -9.96 -4.04
N ILE A 22 12.90 -9.04 -3.13
CA ILE A 22 11.99 -7.99 -2.66
C ILE A 22 11.58 -7.04 -3.77
N ALA A 23 12.49 -6.70 -4.69
CA ALA A 23 12.21 -5.76 -5.76
C ALA A 23 11.30 -6.36 -6.86
N ILE A 24 11.38 -7.67 -7.10
CA ILE A 24 10.68 -8.34 -8.22
C ILE A 24 9.35 -8.96 -7.79
N ARG A 25 9.15 -9.26 -6.50
CA ARG A 25 7.94 -9.92 -6.02
C ARG A 25 6.66 -9.16 -6.44
N PRO A 26 5.65 -9.85 -6.99
CA PRO A 26 4.45 -9.17 -7.47
C PRO A 26 3.63 -8.64 -6.30
N THR A 27 3.12 -7.42 -6.51
CA THR A 27 2.17 -6.78 -5.60
C THR A 27 0.80 -7.43 -5.71
N LYS A 28 0.17 -7.75 -4.57
CA LYS A 28 -1.11 -8.47 -4.51
C LYS A 28 -2.14 -7.66 -3.72
N ILE A 29 -3.30 -7.43 -4.33
CA ILE A 29 -4.44 -6.84 -3.64
C ILE A 29 -5.11 -7.96 -2.83
N VAL A 30 -5.10 -7.83 -1.50
CA VAL A 30 -5.65 -8.81 -0.58
C VAL A 30 -7.14 -8.55 -0.37
N ARG A 31 -7.49 -7.29 -0.10
CA ARG A 31 -8.86 -6.87 0.22
C ARG A 31 -9.10 -5.44 -0.23
N VAL A 32 -10.35 -5.14 -0.53
CA VAL A 32 -10.84 -3.78 -0.73
C VAL A 32 -12.07 -3.61 0.14
N ASP A 33 -12.12 -2.56 0.94
CA ASP A 33 -13.16 -2.33 1.93
C ASP A 33 -13.29 -0.83 2.21
N ASN A 34 -14.51 -0.28 2.20
CA ASN A 34 -14.79 1.12 2.54
C ASN A 34 -13.87 2.18 1.88
N GLY A 35 -13.50 1.98 0.60
CA GLY A 35 -12.61 2.89 -0.14
C GLY A 35 -11.11 2.72 0.17
N ALA A 36 -10.75 1.80 1.06
CA ALA A 36 -9.39 1.37 1.32
C ALA A 36 -9.02 0.12 0.51
N VAL A 37 -7.79 0.09 -0.01
CA VAL A 37 -7.22 -1.03 -0.77
C VAL A 37 -6.04 -1.59 0.01
N PHE A 38 -6.17 -2.82 0.50
CA PHE A 38 -5.14 -3.50 1.27
C PHE A 38 -4.25 -4.32 0.36
N VAL A 39 -2.95 -4.02 0.37
CA VAL A 39 -2.01 -4.52 -0.62
C VAL A 39 -0.78 -5.12 0.04
N GLU A 40 -0.49 -6.37 -0.32
CA GLU A 40 0.77 -7.04 0.00
C GLU A 40 1.83 -6.66 -1.02
N HIS A 41 3.08 -6.56 -0.57
CA HIS A 41 4.24 -6.51 -1.46
C HIS A 41 4.23 -5.26 -2.37
N LEU A 42 3.75 -4.14 -1.86
CA LEU A 42 3.82 -2.86 -2.57
C LEU A 42 5.30 -2.44 -2.76
N PRO A 43 5.67 -1.81 -3.88
CA PRO A 43 7.04 -1.33 -4.06
C PRO A 43 7.48 -0.40 -2.93
N MET A 44 8.73 -0.50 -2.51
CA MET A 44 9.24 0.28 -1.38
C MET A 44 9.46 1.77 -1.73
N THR A 45 9.87 2.06 -2.97
CA THR A 45 10.21 3.41 -3.41
C THR A 45 8.96 4.21 -3.76
N THR A 46 9.00 5.54 -3.58
CA THR A 46 7.89 6.43 -3.95
C THR A 46 7.52 6.29 -5.43
N GLU A 47 8.51 6.22 -6.32
CA GLU A 47 8.30 6.02 -7.76
C GLU A 47 7.68 4.67 -8.07
N GLY A 48 8.11 3.61 -7.37
CA GLY A 48 7.53 2.28 -7.51
C GLY A 48 6.06 2.26 -7.12
N LYS A 49 5.69 2.90 -6.00
CA LYS A 49 4.29 3.05 -5.55
C LYS A 49 3.45 3.82 -6.55
N LEU A 50 3.98 4.93 -7.07
CA LEU A 50 3.32 5.74 -8.09
C LEU A 50 3.06 4.92 -9.36
N ASN A 51 4.10 4.27 -9.89
CA ASN A 51 4.00 3.44 -11.10
C ASN A 51 3.03 2.28 -10.92
N TRP A 52 3.05 1.64 -9.75
CA TRP A 52 2.08 0.61 -9.41
C TRP A 52 0.65 1.16 -9.44
N TRP A 53 0.39 2.31 -8.81
CA TRP A 53 -0.94 2.93 -8.82
C TRP A 53 -1.40 3.23 -10.25
N LEU A 54 -0.58 3.92 -11.03
CA LEU A 54 -0.91 4.31 -12.40
C LEU A 54 -1.22 3.10 -13.30
N LYS A 55 -0.50 1.99 -13.12
CA LYS A 55 -0.72 0.74 -13.87
C LYS A 55 -1.98 -0.02 -13.44
N ASN A 56 -2.33 0.02 -12.16
CA ASN A 56 -3.37 -0.85 -11.61
C ASN A 56 -4.72 -0.15 -11.38
N LYS A 57 -4.76 1.19 -11.32
CA LYS A 57 -5.97 1.96 -10.97
C LYS A 57 -7.20 1.55 -11.76
N ASP A 58 -7.07 1.35 -13.08
CA ASP A 58 -8.20 1.03 -13.95
C ASP A 58 -8.70 -0.40 -13.70
N SER A 59 -7.79 -1.33 -13.41
CA SER A 59 -8.15 -2.72 -13.06
C SER A 59 -8.81 -2.80 -11.69
N ILE A 60 -8.32 -2.01 -10.72
CA ILE A 60 -8.92 -1.90 -9.39
C ILE A 60 -10.33 -1.31 -9.51
N GLN A 61 -10.47 -0.21 -10.25
CA GLN A 61 -11.76 0.42 -10.47
C GLN A 61 -12.76 -0.52 -11.15
N LYS A 62 -12.34 -1.22 -12.22
CA LYS A 62 -13.20 -2.17 -12.95
C LYS A 62 -13.67 -3.34 -12.07
N LYS A 63 -12.84 -3.81 -11.15
CA LYS A 63 -13.14 -4.98 -10.33
C LYS A 63 -13.91 -4.64 -9.06
N TYR A 64 -13.56 -3.53 -8.40
CA TYR A 64 -14.03 -3.19 -7.07
C TYR A 64 -14.89 -1.93 -7.00
N HIS A 65 -14.98 -1.15 -8.09
CA HIS A 65 -15.82 0.05 -8.18
C HIS A 65 -15.57 1.06 -7.04
N ILE A 66 -14.30 1.31 -6.71
CA ILE A 66 -13.90 2.12 -5.56
C ILE A 66 -14.08 3.63 -5.76
N ILE A 67 -14.13 4.10 -7.00
CA ILE A 67 -14.38 5.50 -7.36
C ILE A 67 -15.81 5.57 -7.89
N ASN A 68 -16.73 6.07 -7.06
CA ASN A 68 -18.13 6.27 -7.46
C ASN A 68 -18.32 7.59 -8.22
N THR A 69 -17.62 8.64 -7.78
CA THR A 69 -17.70 9.99 -8.34
C THR A 69 -16.31 10.45 -8.72
N PRO A 70 -16.01 10.68 -10.02
CA PRO A 70 -14.69 11.13 -10.48
C PRO A 70 -14.26 12.46 -9.85
N ASP A 71 -15.23 13.32 -9.57
CA ASP A 71 -15.03 14.71 -9.16
C ASP A 71 -14.70 14.86 -7.66
N ASN A 72 -15.03 13.85 -6.86
CA ASN A 72 -14.77 13.84 -5.43
C ASN A 72 -14.72 12.40 -4.93
N PHE A 73 -13.51 11.87 -4.78
CA PHE A 73 -13.28 10.55 -4.21
C PHE A 73 -12.01 10.57 -3.38
N THR A 74 -11.91 9.64 -2.43
CA THR A 74 -10.66 9.34 -1.73
C THR A 74 -10.43 7.84 -1.76
N VAL A 75 -9.30 7.42 -2.31
CA VAL A 75 -8.81 6.05 -2.25
C VAL A 75 -7.59 6.01 -1.36
N ILE A 76 -7.63 5.15 -0.35
CA ILE A 76 -6.50 4.94 0.56
C ILE A 76 -5.90 3.58 0.24
N VAL A 77 -4.63 3.52 -0.15
CA VAL A 77 -3.94 2.24 -0.30
C VAL A 77 -3.15 1.98 0.97
N MET A 78 -3.41 0.85 1.61
CA MET A 78 -2.76 0.41 2.84
C MET A 78 -1.80 -0.75 2.57
N ASN A 79 -0.67 -0.79 3.28
CA ASN A 79 0.17 -1.97 3.33
C ASN A 79 -0.55 -3.05 4.16
N PHE A 80 -0.67 -4.24 3.60
CA PHE A 80 -1.16 -5.40 4.32
C PHE A 80 0.02 -6.19 4.89
N GLY A 81 0.14 -6.20 6.22
CA GLY A 81 1.16 -6.96 6.96
C GLY A 81 0.70 -8.34 7.43
N GLY A 82 -0.60 -8.63 7.35
CA GLY A 82 -1.23 -9.80 7.95
C GLY A 82 -2.45 -9.41 8.78
N TYR A 83 -3.17 -10.42 9.25
CA TYR A 83 -4.23 -10.23 10.25
C TYR A 83 -3.64 -10.29 11.65
N GLU A 84 -4.04 -9.35 12.49
CA GLU A 84 -3.57 -9.21 13.86
C GLU A 84 -4.74 -9.16 14.83
N LYS A 85 -4.47 -9.54 16.09
CA LYS A 85 -5.44 -9.39 17.18
C LYS A 85 -5.39 -7.96 17.70
N LEU A 86 -6.54 -7.42 18.07
CA LEU A 86 -6.58 -6.10 18.71
C LEU A 86 -5.79 -6.07 20.02
N PRO A 87 -5.20 -4.92 20.37
CA PRO A 87 -4.69 -4.69 21.70
C PRO A 87 -5.81 -4.88 22.74
N THR A 88 -5.47 -5.47 23.87
CA THR A 88 -6.39 -5.83 24.96
C THR A 88 -6.12 -5.05 26.25
N GLY A 89 -5.02 -4.31 26.31
CA GLY A 89 -4.61 -3.53 27.47
C GLY A 89 -4.37 -2.06 27.16
N SER A 90 -3.81 -1.35 28.13
CA SER A 90 -3.48 0.08 28.00
C SER A 90 -2.02 0.33 27.56
N ARG A 91 -1.25 -0.74 27.32
CA ARG A 91 0.20 -0.67 27.04
C ARG A 91 0.61 -1.33 25.72
N ASP A 92 -0.35 -1.82 24.95
CA ASP A 92 -0.18 -2.58 23.71
C ASP A 92 -0.69 -1.85 22.45
N GLY A 93 -1.11 -0.59 22.58
CA GLY A 93 -1.48 0.29 21.45
C GLY A 93 -2.92 0.78 21.51
N SER A 94 -3.33 1.57 20.52
CA SER A 94 -4.74 1.97 20.36
C SER A 94 -5.48 0.99 19.45
N ILE A 95 -6.75 0.73 19.75
CA ILE A 95 -7.65 0.00 18.83
C ILE A 95 -7.85 0.79 17.53
N ASP A 96 -7.77 2.13 17.60
CA ASP A 96 -7.93 3.02 16.43
C ASP A 96 -6.82 2.86 15.39
N ASP A 97 -5.70 2.23 15.76
CA ASP A 97 -4.59 1.94 14.84
C ASP A 97 -4.90 0.76 13.91
N TYR A 98 -6.07 0.12 14.03
CA TYR A 98 -6.44 -1.07 13.25
C TYR A 98 -7.76 -0.87 12.49
N THR A 99 -7.84 -1.47 11.30
CA THR A 99 -9.10 -1.66 10.57
C THR A 99 -9.54 -3.11 10.76
N CYS A 100 -10.70 -3.32 11.38
CA CYS A 100 -11.32 -4.62 11.54
C CYS A 100 -12.45 -4.82 10.53
N PHE A 101 -12.52 -6.01 9.95
CA PHE A 101 -13.56 -6.36 9.00
C PHE A 101 -14.64 -7.19 9.68
N ASP A 102 -15.90 -6.80 9.51
CA ASP A 102 -17.07 -7.47 10.10
C ASP A 102 -17.49 -8.74 9.32
N ASP A 103 -16.52 -9.49 8.79
CA ASP A 103 -16.77 -10.67 7.97
C ASP A 103 -17.30 -11.88 8.78
N THR A 104 -17.28 -11.80 10.10
CA THR A 104 -17.56 -12.93 11.00
C THR A 104 -18.59 -12.55 12.06
N ASN A 105 -19.88 -12.46 11.71
CA ASN A 105 -21.03 -12.39 12.66
C ASN A 105 -20.81 -11.48 13.90
N GLY A 106 -20.18 -10.31 13.73
CA GLY A 106 -19.90 -9.37 14.83
C GLY A 106 -18.67 -9.68 15.69
N GLU A 107 -17.96 -10.78 15.44
CA GLU A 107 -16.65 -11.04 16.00
C GLU A 107 -15.59 -10.34 15.14
N HIS A 108 -14.94 -9.30 15.67
CA HIS A 108 -13.85 -8.55 15.02
C HIS A 108 -12.54 -9.38 14.94
N ASN A 109 -12.61 -10.61 14.39
CA ASN A 109 -11.51 -11.58 14.41
C ASN A 109 -10.44 -11.33 13.33
N LYS A 110 -10.68 -10.39 12.42
CA LYS A 110 -9.79 -10.07 11.29
C LYS A 110 -9.52 -8.57 11.25
N CYS A 111 -8.51 -8.15 11.99
CA CYS A 111 -8.04 -6.77 11.99
C CYS A 111 -6.69 -6.65 11.31
N VAL A 112 -6.42 -5.49 10.72
CA VAL A 112 -5.16 -5.18 10.04
C VAL A 112 -4.67 -3.84 10.56
N TYR A 113 -3.38 -3.75 10.87
CA TYR A 113 -2.75 -2.50 11.27
C TYR A 113 -2.83 -1.44 10.15
N ASN A 114 -3.23 -0.23 10.49
CA ASN A 114 -3.40 0.88 9.57
C ASN A 114 -2.03 1.43 9.15
N SER A 115 -1.53 0.95 8.00
CA SER A 115 -0.29 1.43 7.40
C SER A 115 -0.56 2.08 6.04
N ILE A 116 -0.77 3.39 6.00
CA ILE A 116 -1.05 4.12 4.76
C ILE A 116 0.19 4.12 3.87
N ALA A 117 0.04 3.63 2.63
CA ALA A 117 1.10 3.59 1.65
C ALA A 117 1.02 4.73 0.63
N LEU A 118 -0.18 5.07 0.18
CA LEU A 118 -0.49 6.26 -0.62
C LEU A 118 -1.98 6.63 -0.51
N VAL A 119 -2.30 7.90 -0.75
CA VAL A 119 -3.66 8.43 -0.73
C VAL A 119 -3.94 9.15 -2.04
N VAL A 120 -5.02 8.79 -2.72
CA VAL A 120 -5.45 9.40 -3.98
C VAL A 120 -6.76 10.13 -3.79
N ARG A 121 -6.77 11.42 -4.12
CA ARG A 121 -7.96 12.26 -4.01
C ARG A 121 -8.35 12.80 -5.38
N GLY A 122 -9.59 12.56 -5.79
CA GLY A 122 -10.19 13.21 -6.95
C GLY A 122 -10.53 14.67 -6.65
N SER A 123 -10.57 15.48 -7.69
CA SER A 123 -10.95 16.89 -7.64
C SER A 123 -11.94 17.22 -8.75
N ILE A 124 -12.74 18.25 -8.52
CA ILE A 124 -13.85 18.68 -9.40
C ILE A 124 -13.35 19.10 -10.79
N ASP A 125 -12.08 19.51 -10.90
CA ASP A 125 -11.43 19.85 -12.17
C ASP A 125 -10.92 18.60 -12.95
N GLY A 126 -11.31 17.40 -12.54
CA GLY A 126 -10.93 16.14 -13.17
C GLY A 126 -9.48 15.73 -12.90
N LYS A 127 -8.79 16.41 -11.97
CA LYS A 127 -7.44 16.07 -11.53
C LYS A 127 -7.49 15.06 -10.38
N ALA A 128 -6.42 14.30 -10.24
CA ALA A 128 -6.20 13.45 -9.08
C ALA A 128 -4.90 13.83 -8.35
N PHE A 129 -4.98 13.98 -7.03
CA PHE A 129 -3.85 14.24 -6.15
C PHE A 129 -3.40 12.93 -5.51
N ILE A 130 -2.19 12.49 -5.83
CA ILE A 130 -1.59 11.24 -5.34
C ILE A 130 -0.51 11.61 -4.31
N ASN A 131 -0.79 11.33 -3.04
CA ASN A 131 0.10 11.61 -1.92
C ASN A 131 0.84 10.32 -1.54
N ILE A 132 2.17 10.35 -1.53
CA ILE A 132 3.05 9.20 -1.21
C ILE A 132 4.15 9.67 -0.26
N GLY A 133 3.95 9.42 1.05
CA GLY A 133 4.79 10.03 2.07
C GLY A 133 4.71 11.55 1.99
N ASP A 134 5.87 12.22 1.93
CA ASP A 134 5.96 13.69 1.86
C ASP A 134 5.82 14.26 0.43
N LYS A 135 5.62 13.39 -0.58
CA LYS A 135 5.53 13.80 -1.99
C LYS A 135 4.09 13.80 -2.47
N THR A 136 3.70 14.86 -3.17
CA THR A 136 2.38 14.97 -3.79
C THR A 136 2.53 15.09 -5.30
N TYR A 137 1.82 14.24 -6.01
CA TYR A 137 1.75 14.26 -7.47
C TYR A 137 0.36 14.69 -7.92
N ILE A 138 0.29 15.51 -8.96
CA ILE A 138 -0.95 15.83 -9.65
C ILE A 138 -0.99 15.00 -10.92
N GLN A 139 -2.06 14.23 -11.10
CA GLN A 139 -2.43 13.63 -12.35
C GLN A 139 -3.50 14.50 -13.01
N SER A 140 -3.19 15.02 -14.20
CA SER A 140 -4.13 15.78 -15.03
C SER A 140 -5.13 14.83 -15.70
N SER A 141 -6.25 15.38 -16.19
CA SER A 141 -7.29 14.63 -16.89
C SER A 141 -6.79 13.93 -18.17
N ASP A 142 -5.72 14.45 -18.79
CA ASP A 142 -5.02 13.84 -19.94
C ASP A 142 -4.04 12.72 -19.55
N GLY A 143 -3.94 12.40 -18.25
CA GLY A 143 -3.08 11.36 -17.72
C GLY A 143 -1.65 11.78 -17.41
N ARG A 144 -1.24 13.03 -17.71
CA ARG A 144 0.10 13.53 -17.35
C ARG A 144 0.24 13.67 -15.84
N VAL A 145 1.40 13.28 -15.33
CA VAL A 145 1.72 13.32 -13.90
C VAL A 145 2.88 14.28 -13.65
N SER A 146 2.71 15.20 -12.69
CA SER A 146 3.74 16.14 -12.25
C SER A 146 3.85 16.16 -10.73
N LEU A 147 5.07 16.28 -10.21
CA LEU A 147 5.32 16.53 -8.79
C LEU A 147 5.03 18.01 -8.48
N ILE A 148 4.42 18.28 -7.31
CA ILE A 148 4.18 19.63 -6.79
C ILE A 148 4.85 19.84 -5.44
#